data_AF-A0A846AMS3-F1
#
_entry.id   AF-A0A846AMS3-F1
#
_cell.length_a   1.000
_cell.length_b   1.000
_cell.length_c   1.000
_cell.angle_alpha   90.00
_cell.angle_beta   90.00
_cell.angle_gamma   90.00
#
_symmetry.space_group_name_H-M   'P 1'
#
loop_
_entity.id
_entity.type
_entity.pdbx_description
1 polymer ?
#
loop_
_entity_poly.entity_id
_entity_poly.type
_entity_poly.pdbx_seq_one_letter_code
_entity_poly.pdbx_strand_id
1 'polypeptide(L)' 'MGKQVIKVDPKGTSQHCWQCLSKVPKSLSERWHSCPECGQ' A
#
# COMPACT_ATOMS: atom_id res chain seq x y z
N MET A 1 -2.40 12.91 -26.81
CA MET A 1 -2.00 11.52 -26.51
C MET A 1 -2.75 11.09 -25.24
N GLY A 2 -3.54 10.02 -25.28
CA GLY A 2 -4.33 9.55 -24.13
C GLY A 2 -3.56 8.56 -23.25
N LYS A 3 -3.89 8.49 -21.96
CA LYS A 3 -3.37 7.47 -21.03
C LYS A 3 -4.39 6.33 -20.91
N GLN A 4 -3.90 5.09 -20.77
CA GLN A 4 -4.74 3.92 -20.52
C GLN A 4 -5.01 3.79 -19.01
N VAL A 5 -6.27 3.54 -18.65
CA VAL A 5 -6.69 3.23 -17.28
C VAL A 5 -6.97 1.73 -17.19
N ILE A 6 -6.30 1.05 -16.26
CA ILE A 6 -6.47 -0.39 -16.00
C ILE A 6 -7.07 -0.55 -14.61
N LYS A 7 -8.17 -1.30 -14.50
CA LYS A 7 -8.79 -1.63 -13.21
C LYS A 7 -8.03 -2.77 -12.54
N VAL A 8 -7.79 -2.63 -11.25
CA VAL A 8 -7.14 -3.66 -10.41
C VAL A 8 -8.00 -3.92 -9.17
N ASP A 9 -7.80 -5.05 -8.49
CA ASP A 9 -8.43 -5.31 -7.19
C ASP A 9 -7.86 -4.33 -6.15
N PRO A 10 -8.68 -3.45 -5.53
CA PRO A 10 -8.20 -2.50 -4.56
C PRO A 10 -7.86 -3.15 -3.20
N LYS A 11 -8.29 -4.38 -2.94
CA LYS A 11 -8.23 -5.01 -1.62
C LYS A 11 -6.79 -5.15 -1.13
N GLY A 12 -6.51 -4.53 0.01
CA GLY A 12 -5.23 -4.69 0.71
C GLY A 12 -4.05 -3.92 0.12
N THR A 13 -4.26 -3.08 -0.90
CA THR A 13 -3.20 -2.26 -1.51
C THR A 13 -2.58 -1.26 -0.53
N SER A 14 -3.35 -0.77 0.45
CA SER A 14 -2.88 0.11 1.54
C SER A 14 -2.23 -0.64 2.72
N GLN A 15 -2.29 -1.97 2.71
CA GLN A 15 -1.83 -2.81 3.83
C GLN A 15 -0.47 -3.44 3.56
N HIS A 16 0.14 -3.21 2.41
CA HIS A 16 1.47 -3.71 2.09
C HIS A 16 2.47 -2.56 2.06
N CYS A 17 3.66 -2.81 2.61
CA CYS A 17 4.77 -1.89 2.46
C CYS A 17 5.15 -1.78 0.99
N TRP A 18 5.25 -0.55 0.47
CA TRP A 18 5.65 -0.33 -0.92
C TRP A 18 7.11 -0.73 -1.18
N GLN A 19 7.94 -0.78 -0.12
CA GLN A 19 9.36 -1.09 -0.22
C GLN A 19 9.64 -2.59 -0.09
N CYS A 20 9.18 -3.24 0.99
CA CYS A 20 9.50 -4.64 1.26
C CYS A 20 8.33 -5.61 1.03
N LEU A 21 7.15 -5.10 0.62
CA LEU A 21 5.93 -5.89 0.38
C LEU A 21 5.41 -6.66 1.60
N SER A 22 5.95 -6.42 2.80
CA SER A 22 5.43 -6.99 4.03
C SER A 22 4.04 -6.44 4.32
N LYS A 23 3.19 -7.27 4.93
CA LYS A 23 1.86 -6.84 5.35
C LYS A 23 1.97 -6.01 6.63
N VAL A 24 1.62 -4.74 6.54
CA VAL A 24 1.55 -3.78 7.65
C VAL A 24 0.07 -3.55 8.00
N PRO A 25 -0.49 -4.28 8.98
CA PRO A 25 -1.88 -4.10 9.38
C PRO A 25 -2.06 -2.74 10.05
N LYS A 26 -2.68 -1.81 9.32
CA LYS A 26 -3.06 -0.49 9.82
C LYS A 26 -4.53 -0.17 9.58
N SER A 27 -5.08 0.76 10.35
CA SER A 27 -6.45 1.23 10.13
C SER A 27 -6.54 2.05 8.85
N LEU A 28 -7.72 2.10 8.22
CA LEU A 28 -7.94 2.97 7.05
C LEU A 28 -7.85 4.47 7.39
N SER A 29 -7.97 4.82 8.68
CA SER A 29 -7.76 6.18 9.18
C SER A 29 -6.28 6.55 9.24
N GLU A 30 -5.40 5.56 9.32
CA GLU A 30 -3.96 5.75 9.46
C GLU A 30 -3.32 6.10 8.11
N ARG A 31 -3.05 7.39 7.95
CA ARG A 31 -2.54 7.96 6.69
C ARG A 31 -1.03 7.85 6.53
N TRP A 32 -0.31 7.60 7.61
CA TRP A 32 1.14 7.42 7.59
C TRP A 32 1.52 5.94 7.39
N HIS A 33 2.71 5.72 6.87
CA HIS A 33 3.29 4.40 6.73
C HIS A 33 4.46 4.31 7.71
N SER A 34 4.48 3.23 8.49
CA SER A 34 5.61 2.86 9.34
C SER A 34 5.67 1.34 9.38
N CYS A 35 6.72 0.81 8.78
CA CYS A 35 6.95 -0.60 8.52
C CYS A 35 7.97 -1.10 9.54
N PRO A 36 7.56 -1.99 10.46
CA PRO A 36 8.48 -2.54 11.45
C PRO A 36 9.55 -3.46 10.84
N GLU A 37 9.32 -3.96 9.61
CA GLU A 37 10.22 -4.90 8.94
C GLU A 37 11.40 -4.21 8.23
N CYS A 38 11.18 -3.03 7.63
CA CYS A 38 12.21 -2.34 6.84
C CYS A 38 12.45 -0.88 7.25
N GLY A 39 11.68 -0.35 8.21
CA GLY A 39 11.84 1.00 8.74
C GLY A 39 11.25 2.14 7.90
N GLN A 40 10.54 1.83 6.82
CA GLN A 40 9.84 2.81 5.97
C GLN A 40 8.43 3.11 6.44
#